data_AF-A0A7V9LCQ3-F1
#
_entry.id   AF-A0A7V9LCQ3-F1
#
_cell.length_a   1.000
_cell.length_b   1.000
_cell.length_c   1.000
_cell.angle_alpha   90.00
_cell.angle_beta   90.00
_cell.angle_gamma   90.00
#
_symmetry.space_group_name_H-M   'P 1'
#
loop_
_entity.id
_entity.type
_entity.pdbx_description
1 polymer ?
#
loop_
_entity_poly.entity_id
_entity_poly.type
_entity_poly.pdbx_seq_one_letter_code
_entity_poly.pdbx_strand_id
1 'polypeptide(L)'
;MPTAALGILFVVIGFAAMFLMYHLWGYPFDKQTRTSTAPKWAMLLHRLLGYAFAVIYLLLMWKMVPRLWEYQVEFPARTVVHICVGFGIGFLLLIKILIMRFFRHFEEWMPYLGTAIMLGTIILIGLSIPYAFQERQLAEAALGEQNRIRVAQVLPTANLPQGAPTPAQLSTRDSLESGRDVLLDNCVKCHDLKTVLAKPRSPSGWWQTVERMSDKPALFDPITERETYDVTAYLIAITPDLQKSTKQKNQQQVARDIAVSTAAIVIASPGTTPEPGVGSAEPTKPATPVDLAKAKKTYEEVCAQCHDLEEVTKAPPKTAADSRMMIQRMIKDNEAELTADQIELVAAWLDTEFVVKRK
;
A
#
# COMPACT_ATOMS: atom_id res chain seq x y z
N MET A 1 19.30 -4.90 -12.78
CA MET A 1 17.93 -4.71 -13.28
C MET A 1 16.93 -4.88 -12.14
N PRO A 2 15.97 -3.95 -12.00
CA PRO A 2 14.88 -4.08 -11.03
C PRO A 2 14.06 -5.34 -11.32
N THR A 3 13.72 -6.09 -10.29
CA THR A 3 12.93 -7.34 -10.37
C THR A 3 11.60 -7.16 -11.10
N ALA A 4 10.98 -5.99 -10.97
CA ALA A 4 9.76 -5.63 -11.69
C ALA A 4 9.95 -5.61 -13.23
N ALA A 5 11.09 -5.12 -13.73
CA ALA A 5 11.36 -5.11 -15.17
C ALA A 5 11.56 -6.52 -15.72
N LEU A 6 12.20 -7.40 -14.94
CA LEU A 6 12.31 -8.83 -15.29
C LEU A 6 10.94 -9.50 -15.31
N GLY A 7 10.04 -9.18 -14.37
CA GLY A 7 8.67 -9.67 -14.37
C GLY A 7 7.86 -9.23 -15.60
N ILE A 8 7.95 -7.96 -15.99
CA ILE A 8 7.29 -7.44 -17.21
C ILE A 8 7.84 -8.17 -18.45
N LEU A 9 9.16 -8.27 -18.58
CA LEU A 9 9.80 -8.97 -19.69
C LEU A 9 9.38 -10.44 -19.75
N PHE A 10 9.26 -11.09 -18.59
CA PHE A 10 8.81 -12.48 -18.46
C PHE A 10 7.42 -12.70 -19.07
N VAL A 11 6.46 -11.80 -18.79
CA VAL A 11 5.10 -11.88 -19.36
C VAL A 11 5.11 -11.58 -20.86
N VAL A 12 5.83 -10.56 -21.31
CA VAL A 12 5.89 -10.19 -22.74
C VAL A 12 6.44 -11.35 -23.57
N ILE A 13 7.55 -11.95 -23.13
CA ILE A 13 8.13 -13.12 -23.78
C ILE A 13 7.18 -14.32 -23.69
N GLY A 14 6.54 -14.54 -22.55
CA GLY A 14 5.52 -15.59 -22.38
C GLY A 14 4.36 -15.42 -23.37
N PHE A 15 3.89 -14.19 -23.59
CA PHE A 15 2.83 -13.86 -24.54
C PHE A 15 3.24 -14.13 -25.98
N ALA A 16 4.41 -13.64 -26.38
CA ALA A 16 4.96 -13.90 -27.70
C ALA A 16 5.15 -15.42 -27.94
N ALA A 17 5.67 -16.15 -26.94
CA ALA A 17 5.87 -17.58 -27.03
C ALA A 17 4.56 -18.37 -27.13
N MET A 18 3.55 -18.03 -26.33
CA MET A 18 2.23 -18.66 -26.35
C MET A 18 1.49 -18.37 -27.65
N PHE A 19 1.47 -17.11 -28.09
CA PHE A 19 0.85 -16.73 -29.37
C PHE A 19 1.47 -17.51 -30.53
N LEU A 20 2.81 -17.56 -30.58
CA LEU A 20 3.53 -18.28 -31.63
C LEU A 20 3.28 -19.79 -31.56
N MET A 21 3.17 -20.37 -30.36
CA MET A 21 2.78 -21.77 -30.18
C MET A 21 1.41 -22.06 -30.80
N TYR A 22 0.39 -21.24 -30.52
CA TYR A 22 -0.94 -21.42 -31.09
C TYR A 22 -0.96 -21.21 -32.61
N HIS A 23 -0.20 -20.23 -33.11
CA HIS A 23 -0.04 -20.02 -34.54
C HIS A 23 0.61 -21.24 -35.23
N LEU A 24 1.68 -21.79 -34.64
CA LEU A 24 2.37 -22.97 -35.16
C LEU A 24 1.52 -24.24 -35.07
N TRP A 25 0.63 -24.33 -34.08
CA TRP A 25 -0.26 -25.48 -33.91
C TRP A 25 -1.32 -25.58 -35.02
N GLY A 26 -1.64 -24.48 -35.70
CA GLY A 26 -2.55 -24.48 -36.84
C GLY A 26 -1.99 -25.11 -38.12
N TYR A 27 -0.68 -25.39 -38.19
CA TYR A 27 -0.06 -26.01 -39.35
C TYR A 27 -0.19 -27.55 -39.32
N PRO A 28 -0.51 -28.21 -40.45
CA PRO A 28 -0.63 -29.66 -40.49
C PRO A 28 0.70 -30.32 -40.07
N PHE A 29 0.58 -31.29 -39.16
CA PHE A 29 1.69 -32.07 -38.63
C PHE A 29 1.57 -33.51 -39.13
N ASP A 30 2.59 -33.96 -39.86
CA ASP A 30 2.67 -35.34 -40.31
C ASP A 30 3.24 -36.21 -39.18
N LYS A 31 2.39 -37.06 -38.60
CA LYS A 31 2.75 -37.97 -37.50
C LYS A 31 3.74 -39.06 -37.92
N GLN A 32 3.81 -39.43 -39.20
CA GLN A 32 4.72 -40.47 -39.70
C GLN A 32 6.13 -39.92 -39.90
N THR A 33 6.25 -38.78 -40.58
CA THR A 33 7.57 -38.14 -40.81
C THR A 33 8.01 -37.24 -39.67
N ARG A 34 7.11 -36.95 -38.71
CA ARG A 34 7.31 -36.02 -37.59
C ARG A 34 7.75 -34.62 -38.06
N THR A 35 7.24 -34.21 -39.22
CA THR A 35 7.52 -32.90 -39.79
C THR A 35 6.26 -32.03 -39.77
N SER A 36 6.45 -30.76 -39.41
CA SER A 36 5.43 -29.73 -39.56
C SER A 36 5.70 -28.98 -40.85
N THR A 37 4.63 -28.55 -41.52
CA THR A 37 4.73 -27.60 -42.65
C THR A 37 5.00 -26.17 -42.19
N ALA A 38 5.09 -25.93 -40.88
CA ALA A 38 5.34 -24.61 -40.32
C ALA A 38 6.69 -24.02 -40.76
N PRO A 39 6.77 -22.69 -40.94
CA PRO A 39 8.01 -22.04 -41.35
C PRO A 39 9.13 -22.24 -40.32
N LYS A 40 10.32 -22.65 -40.78
CA LYS A 40 11.48 -22.97 -39.93
C LYS A 40 11.90 -21.81 -39.03
N TRP A 41 11.81 -20.57 -39.52
CA TRP A 41 12.16 -19.37 -38.74
C TRP A 41 11.22 -19.17 -37.54
N ALA A 42 9.93 -19.46 -37.69
CA ALA A 42 8.95 -19.35 -36.62
C ALA A 42 9.16 -20.44 -35.55
N MET A 43 9.49 -21.67 -35.97
CA MET A 43 9.87 -22.76 -35.06
C MET A 43 11.14 -22.43 -34.26
N LEU A 44 12.14 -21.83 -34.91
CA LEU A 44 13.36 -21.36 -34.24
C LEU A 44 13.06 -20.23 -33.27
N LEU A 45 12.27 -19.24 -33.67
CA LEU A 45 11.86 -18.13 -32.83
C LEU A 45 11.11 -18.61 -31.58
N HIS A 46 10.16 -19.55 -31.72
CA HIS A 46 9.45 -20.12 -30.57
C HIS A 46 10.41 -20.81 -29.59
N ARG A 47 11.39 -21.56 -30.11
CA ARG A 47 12.41 -22.20 -29.28
C ARG A 47 13.27 -21.18 -28.54
N LEU A 48 13.69 -20.12 -29.22
CA LEU A 48 14.52 -19.06 -28.66
C LEU A 48 13.76 -18.30 -27.56
N LEU A 49 12.49 -17.95 -27.80
CA LEU A 49 11.59 -17.37 -26.80
C LEU A 49 11.39 -18.31 -25.61
N GLY A 50 11.23 -19.61 -25.84
CA GLY A 50 11.12 -20.61 -24.78
C GLY A 50 12.36 -20.69 -23.89
N TYR A 51 13.57 -20.65 -24.48
CA TYR A 51 14.81 -20.60 -23.70
C TYR A 51 14.95 -19.28 -22.94
N ALA A 52 14.65 -18.15 -23.58
CA ALA A 52 14.67 -16.85 -22.92
C ALA A 52 13.72 -16.82 -21.71
N PHE A 53 12.50 -17.36 -21.87
CA PHE A 53 11.53 -17.50 -20.78
C PHE A 53 12.09 -18.34 -19.63
N ALA A 54 12.66 -19.51 -19.91
CA ALA A 54 13.25 -20.38 -18.89
C ALA A 54 14.44 -19.72 -18.17
N VAL A 55 15.32 -19.02 -18.89
CA VAL A 55 16.45 -18.30 -18.28
C VAL A 55 15.95 -17.18 -17.37
N ILE A 56 14.97 -16.38 -17.81
CA ILE A 56 14.40 -15.32 -16.97
C ILE A 56 13.72 -15.92 -15.73
N TYR A 57 12.99 -17.03 -15.87
CA TYR A 57 12.40 -17.74 -14.74
C TYR A 57 13.47 -18.15 -13.72
N LEU A 58 14.57 -18.76 -14.17
CA LEU A 58 15.67 -19.15 -13.29
C LEU A 58 16.32 -17.95 -12.60
N LEU A 59 16.52 -16.83 -13.30
CA LEU A 59 17.02 -15.59 -12.71
C LEU A 59 16.07 -15.02 -11.66
N LEU A 60 14.76 -15.08 -11.90
CA LEU A 60 13.75 -14.67 -10.93
C LEU A 60 13.77 -15.60 -9.70
N MET A 61 13.82 -16.91 -9.89
CA MET A 61 13.91 -17.88 -8.80
C MET A 61 15.19 -17.69 -7.98
N TRP A 62 16.34 -17.49 -8.63
CA TRP A 62 17.62 -17.23 -7.97
C TRP A 62 17.56 -16.02 -7.02
N LYS A 63 16.83 -14.96 -7.41
CA LYS A 63 16.67 -13.76 -6.59
C LYS A 63 15.59 -13.87 -5.52
N MET A 64 14.48 -14.55 -5.83
CA MET A 64 13.29 -14.53 -4.98
C MET A 64 13.24 -15.69 -3.98
N VAL A 65 13.79 -16.86 -4.32
CA VAL A 65 13.77 -18.05 -3.45
C VAL A 65 14.56 -17.83 -2.16
N PRO A 66 15.78 -17.24 -2.16
CA PRO A 66 16.50 -16.99 -0.91
C PRO A 66 15.72 -16.13 0.09
N ARG A 67 14.89 -15.20 -0.41
CA ARG A 67 14.04 -14.34 0.43
C ARG A 67 13.06 -15.14 1.30
N LEU A 68 12.70 -16.36 0.92
CA LEU A 68 11.82 -17.22 1.73
C LEU A 68 12.43 -17.60 3.08
N TRP A 69 13.77 -17.63 3.18
CA TRP A 69 14.47 -17.90 4.43
C TRP A 69 14.56 -16.67 5.34
N GLU A 70 14.28 -15.48 4.82
CA GLU A 70 14.28 -14.23 5.60
C GLU A 70 12.95 -13.98 6.31
N TYR A 71 11.87 -14.65 5.88
CA TYR A 71 10.55 -14.53 6.52
C TYR A 71 10.48 -15.37 7.79
N GLN A 72 10.29 -14.70 8.94
CA GLN A 72 10.21 -15.34 10.26
C GLN A 72 8.80 -15.43 10.82
N VAL A 73 7.82 -14.87 10.12
CA VAL A 73 6.39 -14.92 10.47
C VAL A 73 5.59 -15.61 9.39
N GLU A 74 4.34 -15.96 9.71
CA GLU A 74 3.41 -16.52 8.74
C GLU A 74 3.33 -15.63 7.49
N PHE A 75 3.45 -16.26 6.32
CA PHE A 75 3.38 -15.54 5.05
C PHE A 75 2.01 -14.90 4.88
N PRO A 76 1.93 -13.62 4.47
CA PRO A 76 0.68 -13.03 4.05
C PRO A 76 0.02 -13.89 2.97
N ALA A 77 -1.31 -14.03 2.98
CA ALA A 77 -2.02 -14.88 2.02
C ALA A 77 -1.63 -14.60 0.56
N ARG A 78 -1.35 -13.33 0.21
CA ARG A 78 -0.84 -12.96 -1.10
C ARG A 78 0.51 -13.61 -1.42
N THR A 79 1.44 -13.54 -0.49
CA THR A 79 2.77 -14.11 -0.64
C THR A 79 2.68 -15.63 -0.78
N VAL A 80 1.79 -16.29 -0.03
CA VAL A 80 1.50 -17.72 -0.19
C VAL A 80 1.02 -18.02 -1.62
N VAL A 81 0.03 -17.28 -2.12
CA VAL A 81 -0.46 -17.47 -3.50
C VAL A 81 0.65 -17.22 -4.51
N HIS A 82 1.45 -16.16 -4.35
CA HIS A 82 2.59 -15.88 -5.23
C HIS A 82 3.60 -17.04 -5.24
N ILE A 83 3.94 -17.57 -4.06
CA ILE A 83 4.85 -18.72 -3.91
C ILE A 83 4.27 -19.95 -4.61
N CYS A 84 3.02 -20.31 -4.31
CA CYS A 84 2.36 -21.48 -4.89
C CYS A 84 2.29 -21.40 -6.42
N VAL A 85 1.91 -20.26 -6.97
CA VAL A 85 1.86 -20.06 -8.42
C VAL A 85 3.26 -20.04 -9.03
N GLY A 86 4.24 -19.40 -8.38
CA GLY A 86 5.64 -19.34 -8.82
C GLY A 86 6.31 -20.70 -8.93
N PHE A 87 6.18 -21.53 -7.90
CA PHE A 87 6.64 -22.92 -7.92
C PHE A 87 5.82 -23.79 -8.87
N GLY A 88 4.51 -23.57 -8.96
CA GLY A 88 3.62 -24.26 -9.90
C GLY A 88 4.06 -24.06 -11.35
N ILE A 89 4.42 -22.84 -11.74
CA ILE A 89 4.98 -22.56 -13.08
C ILE A 89 6.27 -23.33 -13.31
N GLY A 90 7.18 -23.36 -12.34
CA GLY A 90 8.44 -24.11 -12.43
C GLY A 90 8.20 -25.61 -12.63
N PHE A 91 7.28 -26.17 -11.86
CA PHE A 91 6.86 -27.57 -11.99
C PHE A 91 6.27 -27.87 -13.37
N LEU A 92 5.36 -27.02 -13.88
CA LEU A 92 4.80 -27.16 -15.21
C LEU A 92 5.84 -27.01 -16.32
N LEU A 93 6.82 -26.12 -16.17
CA LEU A 93 7.95 -25.97 -17.09
C LEU A 93 8.81 -27.23 -17.13
N LEU A 94 9.12 -27.81 -15.97
CA LEU A 94 9.86 -29.07 -15.89
C LEU A 94 9.11 -30.21 -16.59
N ILE A 95 7.80 -30.36 -16.33
CA ILE A 95 6.96 -31.34 -17.03
C ILE A 95 7.00 -31.12 -18.54
N LYS A 96 6.84 -29.87 -19.00
CA LYS A 96 6.89 -29.51 -20.42
C LYS A 96 8.23 -29.92 -21.05
N ILE A 97 9.35 -29.70 -20.36
CA ILE A 97 10.69 -30.10 -20.83
C ILE A 97 10.82 -31.63 -20.87
N LEU A 98 10.33 -32.33 -19.84
CA LEU A 98 10.36 -33.80 -19.77
C LEU A 98 9.55 -34.44 -20.89
N ILE A 99 8.35 -33.92 -21.20
CA ILE A 99 7.52 -34.40 -22.31
C ILE A 99 8.26 -34.23 -23.64
N MET A 100 8.84 -33.05 -23.87
CA MET A 100 9.58 -32.79 -25.12
C MET A 100 10.85 -33.64 -25.27
N ARG A 101 11.49 -34.01 -24.17
CA ARG A 101 12.77 -34.73 -24.19
C ARG A 101 12.62 -36.25 -24.15
N PHE A 102 11.72 -36.76 -23.33
CA PHE A 102 11.59 -38.18 -23.01
C PHE A 102 10.22 -38.75 -23.37
N PHE A 103 9.12 -38.01 -23.15
CA PHE A 103 7.75 -38.52 -23.28
C PHE A 103 6.96 -37.88 -24.43
N ARG A 104 7.54 -37.88 -25.64
CA ARG A 104 7.00 -37.18 -26.81
C ARG A 104 5.62 -37.66 -27.26
N HIS A 105 5.18 -38.84 -26.82
CA HIS A 105 3.82 -39.32 -27.00
C HIS A 105 2.75 -38.36 -26.45
N PHE A 106 3.05 -37.58 -25.40
CA PHE A 106 2.13 -36.59 -24.82
C PHE A 106 2.19 -35.21 -25.48
N GLU A 107 2.71 -35.09 -26.71
CA GLU A 107 2.84 -33.79 -27.39
C GLU A 107 1.51 -33.05 -27.60
N GLU A 108 0.39 -33.77 -27.67
CA GLU A 108 -0.95 -33.18 -27.79
C GLU A 108 -1.36 -32.33 -26.57
N TRP A 109 -0.73 -32.57 -25.41
CA TRP A 109 -0.97 -31.79 -24.18
C TRP A 109 -0.18 -30.46 -24.13
N MET A 110 0.73 -30.23 -25.07
CA MET A 110 1.65 -29.08 -25.06
C MET A 110 0.95 -27.71 -25.03
N PRO A 111 -0.15 -27.48 -25.77
CA PRO A 111 -0.87 -26.20 -25.72
C PRO A 111 -1.49 -25.94 -24.35
N TYR A 112 -2.07 -26.95 -23.73
CA TYR A 112 -2.67 -26.85 -22.39
C TYR A 112 -1.62 -26.48 -21.33
N LEU A 113 -0.45 -27.12 -21.37
CA LEU A 113 0.67 -26.78 -20.49
C LEU A 113 1.18 -25.36 -20.74
N GLY A 114 1.33 -24.96 -22.01
CA GLY A 114 1.74 -23.60 -22.37
C GLY A 114 0.78 -22.53 -21.84
N THR A 115 -0.53 -22.78 -21.97
CA THR A 115 -1.57 -21.86 -21.50
C THR A 115 -1.69 -21.83 -19.98
N ALA A 116 -1.52 -22.96 -19.29
CA ALA A 116 -1.48 -23.01 -17.84
C ALA A 116 -0.29 -22.21 -17.27
N ILE A 117 0.90 -22.37 -17.87
CA ILE A 117 2.09 -21.57 -17.51
C ILE A 117 1.81 -20.08 -17.72
N MET A 118 1.19 -19.72 -18.84
CA MET A 118 0.86 -18.33 -19.12
C MET A 118 -0.15 -17.75 -18.12
N LEU A 119 -1.22 -18.49 -17.82
CA LEU A 119 -2.22 -18.07 -16.84
C LEU A 119 -1.58 -17.84 -15.47
N GLY A 120 -0.71 -18.76 -15.03
CA GLY A 120 0.07 -18.58 -13.80
C GLY A 120 0.96 -17.34 -13.86
N THR A 121 1.59 -17.08 -15.00
CA THR A 121 2.47 -15.91 -15.23
C THR A 121 1.67 -14.59 -15.15
N ILE A 122 0.46 -14.56 -15.69
CA ILE A 122 -0.47 -13.41 -15.58
C ILE A 122 -0.90 -13.20 -14.13
N ILE A 123 -1.25 -14.27 -13.41
CA ILE A 123 -1.64 -14.19 -12.01
C ILE A 123 -0.47 -13.64 -11.17
N LEU A 124 0.75 -14.15 -11.36
CA LEU A 124 1.94 -13.66 -10.64
C LEU A 124 2.18 -12.17 -10.86
N ILE A 125 2.08 -11.71 -12.11
CA ILE A 125 2.33 -10.31 -12.39
C ILE A 125 1.22 -9.41 -11.82
N GLY A 126 -0.03 -9.87 -11.86
CA GLY A 126 -1.16 -9.18 -11.23
C GLY A 126 -1.00 -9.05 -9.71
N LEU A 127 -0.39 -10.03 -9.05
CA LEU A 127 -0.09 -9.96 -7.61
C LEU A 127 1.09 -9.03 -7.27
N SER A 128 1.94 -8.69 -8.25
CA SER A 128 3.25 -8.06 -7.99
C SER A 128 3.36 -6.63 -8.52
N ILE A 129 2.93 -6.36 -9.76
CA ILE A 129 3.07 -5.04 -10.41
C ILE A 129 2.35 -3.92 -9.64
N PRO A 130 1.08 -4.06 -9.24
CA PRO A 130 0.35 -2.95 -8.64
C PRO A 130 1.08 -2.38 -7.41
N TYR A 131 1.69 -3.25 -6.61
CA TYR A 131 2.46 -2.86 -5.44
C TYR A 131 3.80 -2.25 -5.78
N ALA A 132 4.51 -2.79 -6.78
CA ALA A 132 5.75 -2.17 -7.25
C ALA A 132 5.50 -0.77 -7.83
N PHE A 133 4.35 -0.55 -8.48
CA PHE A 133 3.98 0.75 -9.01
C PHE A 133 3.55 1.72 -7.90
N GLN A 134 2.71 1.26 -6.97
CA GLN A 134 2.30 2.04 -5.80
C GLN A 134 3.51 2.47 -4.96
N GLU A 135 4.46 1.56 -4.75
CA GLU A 135 5.70 1.83 -4.03
C GLU A 135 6.53 2.90 -4.74
N ARG A 136 6.74 2.79 -6.05
CA ARG A 136 7.42 3.83 -6.83
C ARG A 136 6.73 5.18 -6.77
N GLN A 137 5.41 5.20 -6.87
CA GLN A 137 4.64 6.45 -6.78
C GLN A 137 4.81 7.11 -5.42
N LEU A 138 4.75 6.33 -4.33
CA LEU A 138 5.00 6.82 -2.98
C LEU A 138 6.44 7.33 -2.83
N ALA A 139 7.42 6.61 -3.37
CA ALA A 139 8.82 7.03 -3.33
C ALA A 139 9.05 8.34 -4.11
N GLU A 140 8.50 8.47 -5.32
CA GLU A 140 8.63 9.69 -6.12
C GLU A 140 8.00 10.90 -5.43
N ALA A 141 6.80 10.73 -4.85
CA ALA A 141 6.15 11.78 -4.06
C ALA A 141 6.97 12.14 -2.81
N ALA A 142 7.52 11.13 -2.12
CA ALA A 142 8.34 11.33 -0.93
C ALA A 142 9.62 12.12 -1.21
N LEU A 143 10.28 11.85 -2.34
CA LEU A 143 11.58 12.43 -2.71
C LEU A 143 11.47 13.80 -3.39
N GLY A 144 10.25 14.25 -3.71
CA GLY A 144 9.97 15.54 -4.35
C GLY A 144 10.46 16.72 -3.51
N GLU A 145 10.93 17.78 -4.18
CA GLU A 145 11.57 18.93 -3.52
C GLU A 145 10.65 19.64 -2.52
N GLN A 146 9.38 19.86 -2.87
CA GLN A 146 8.39 20.43 -1.96
C GLN A 146 8.20 19.58 -0.71
N ASN A 147 8.17 18.25 -0.86
CA ASN A 147 8.03 17.35 0.27
C ASN A 147 9.27 17.34 1.16
N ARG A 148 10.48 17.42 0.58
CA ARG A 148 11.72 17.55 1.37
C ARG A 148 11.75 18.82 2.22
N ILE A 149 11.29 19.95 1.67
CA ILE A 149 11.15 21.20 2.42
C ILE A 149 10.16 21.01 3.58
N ARG A 150 9.01 20.40 3.33
CA ARG A 150 8.02 20.07 4.37
C ARG A 150 8.62 19.18 5.45
N VAL A 151 9.30 18.11 5.07
CA VAL A 151 9.98 17.18 6.00
C VAL A 151 10.97 17.93 6.87
N ALA A 152 11.79 18.81 6.30
CA ALA A 152 12.73 19.65 7.05
C ALA A 152 12.03 20.54 8.09
N GLN A 153 10.83 21.05 7.78
CA GLN A 153 10.05 21.90 8.68
C GLN A 153 9.39 21.11 9.82
N VAL A 154 8.93 19.88 9.56
CA VAL A 154 8.21 19.08 10.56
C VAL A 154 9.12 18.17 11.39
N LEU A 155 10.32 17.83 10.91
CA LEU A 155 11.30 16.99 11.63
C LEU A 155 11.62 17.46 13.06
N PRO A 156 11.71 18.77 13.37
CA PRO A 156 11.89 19.22 14.75
C PRO A 156 10.79 18.74 15.72
N THR A 157 9.59 18.44 15.22
CA THR A 157 8.49 17.91 16.04
C THR A 157 8.59 16.41 16.32
N ALA A 158 9.57 15.72 15.72
CA ALA A 158 9.81 14.30 15.95
C ALA A 158 10.46 14.00 17.33
N ASN A 159 10.94 15.03 18.04
CA ASN A 159 11.62 14.90 19.33
C ASN A 159 12.82 13.93 19.29
N LEU A 160 13.63 14.01 18.23
CA LEU A 160 14.86 13.23 18.10
C LEU A 160 15.86 13.57 19.23
N PRO A 161 16.70 12.60 19.66
CA PRO A 161 17.66 12.80 20.74
C PRO A 161 18.73 13.86 20.43
N GLN A 162 19.34 14.41 21.48
CA GLN A 162 20.47 15.34 21.35
C GLN A 162 21.67 14.61 20.75
N GLY A 163 22.08 15.02 19.55
CA GLY A 163 23.10 14.33 18.74
C GLY A 163 22.58 13.78 17.41
N ALA A 164 21.26 13.75 17.22
CA ALA A 164 20.67 13.37 15.95
C ALA A 164 21.11 14.31 14.81
N PRO A 165 21.20 13.81 13.57
CA PRO A 165 21.49 14.63 12.41
C PRO A 165 20.48 15.77 12.25
N THR A 166 20.93 16.89 11.69
CA THR A 166 20.08 18.08 11.53
C THR A 166 18.90 17.80 10.58
N PRO A 167 17.77 18.53 10.71
CA PRO A 167 16.64 18.39 9.79
C PRO A 167 17.02 18.56 8.31
N ALA A 168 18.01 19.40 8.02
CA ALA A 168 18.53 19.60 6.67
C ALA A 168 19.30 18.38 6.14
N GLN A 169 19.97 17.61 7.00
CA GLN A 169 20.66 16.38 6.61
C GLN A 169 19.67 15.22 6.39
N LEU A 170 18.62 15.16 7.19
CA LEU A 170 17.61 14.09 7.14
C LEU A 170 16.55 14.29 6.04
N SER A 171 16.36 15.50 5.55
CA SER A 171 15.44 15.80 4.46
C SER A 171 16.10 15.74 3.08
N THR A 172 17.37 15.38 2.99
CA THR A 172 18.06 15.21 1.70
C THR A 172 17.48 14.03 0.92
N ARG A 173 17.60 14.08 -0.42
CA ARG A 173 17.18 12.97 -1.27
C ARG A 173 17.84 11.66 -0.85
N ASP A 174 19.15 11.69 -0.65
CA ASP A 174 19.95 10.52 -0.31
C ASP A 174 19.54 9.92 1.05
N SER A 175 19.25 10.76 2.05
CA SER A 175 18.77 10.29 3.36
C SER A 175 17.39 9.66 3.28
N LEU A 176 16.48 10.24 2.48
CA LEU A 176 15.15 9.67 2.27
C LEU A 176 15.20 8.36 1.44
N GLU A 177 16.10 8.25 0.46
CA GLU A 177 16.36 7.02 -0.29
C GLU A 177 16.95 5.93 0.64
N SER A 178 17.93 6.28 1.46
CA SER A 178 18.47 5.42 2.53
C SER A 178 17.36 4.92 3.46
N GLY A 179 16.50 5.82 3.95
CA GLY A 179 15.39 5.47 4.83
C GLY A 179 14.36 4.55 4.17
N ARG A 180 14.12 4.73 2.86
CA ARG A 180 13.27 3.82 2.08
C ARG A 180 13.88 2.42 2.01
N ASP A 181 15.17 2.32 1.77
CA ASP A 181 15.85 1.03 1.64
C ASP A 181 15.83 0.29 3.00
N VAL A 182 16.06 0.99 4.11
CA VAL A 182 15.88 0.44 5.47
C VAL A 182 14.46 -0.08 5.68
N LEU A 183 13.43 0.67 5.26
CA LEU A 183 12.04 0.22 5.35
C LEU A 183 11.81 -1.08 4.56
N LEU A 184 12.34 -1.18 3.34
CA LEU A 184 12.11 -2.29 2.43
C LEU A 184 12.99 -3.53 2.69
N ASP A 185 14.13 -3.34 3.35
CA ASP A 185 15.09 -4.41 3.59
C ASP A 185 15.11 -4.87 5.04
N ASN A 186 14.79 -3.99 6.01
CA ASN A 186 14.84 -4.33 7.44
C ASN A 186 13.45 -4.42 8.07
N CYS A 187 12.58 -3.43 7.87
CA CYS A 187 11.29 -3.42 8.56
C CYS A 187 10.31 -4.50 8.06
N VAL A 188 10.41 -4.91 6.78
CA VAL A 188 9.50 -5.92 6.20
C VAL A 188 9.89 -7.38 6.45
N LYS A 189 11.03 -7.63 7.11
CA LYS A 189 11.48 -8.99 7.47
C LYS A 189 10.55 -9.67 8.48
N CYS A 190 9.99 -8.88 9.40
CA CYS A 190 9.13 -9.37 10.48
C CYS A 190 7.64 -9.10 10.25
N HIS A 191 7.26 -8.06 9.52
CA HIS A 191 5.86 -7.68 9.28
C HIS A 191 5.68 -7.25 7.83
N ASP A 192 4.49 -7.39 7.24
CA ASP A 192 4.28 -6.88 5.89
C ASP A 192 4.27 -5.34 5.85
N LEU A 193 4.67 -4.77 4.70
CA LEU A 193 4.69 -3.31 4.53
C LEU A 193 3.31 -2.69 4.76
N LYS A 194 2.24 -3.44 4.46
CA LYS A 194 0.86 -3.01 4.69
C LYS A 194 0.62 -2.75 6.18
N THR A 195 1.07 -3.64 7.05
CA THR A 195 0.96 -3.48 8.51
C THR A 195 1.77 -2.29 8.99
N VAL A 196 3.00 -2.12 8.49
CA VAL A 196 3.86 -0.99 8.87
C VAL A 196 3.21 0.35 8.50
N LEU A 197 2.61 0.43 7.32
CA LEU A 197 2.01 1.65 6.77
C LEU A 197 0.51 1.79 7.07
N ALA A 198 -0.10 0.88 7.85
CA ALA A 198 -1.54 0.84 8.06
C ALA A 198 -2.09 2.07 8.80
N LYS A 199 -1.28 2.64 9.69
CA LYS A 199 -1.67 3.79 10.52
C LYS A 199 -0.66 4.92 10.31
N PRO A 200 -1.07 6.05 9.70
CA PRO A 200 -0.29 7.27 9.72
C PRO A 200 0.01 7.67 11.16
N ARG A 201 1.15 8.33 11.38
CA ARG A 201 1.57 8.79 12.72
C ARG A 201 2.10 10.21 12.64
N SER A 202 2.08 10.89 13.79
CA SER A 202 2.84 12.12 13.97
C SER A 202 4.35 11.85 13.81
N PRO A 203 5.16 12.88 13.55
CA PRO A 203 6.61 12.73 13.49
C PRO A 203 7.23 12.05 14.73
N SER A 204 6.77 12.43 15.93
CA SER A 204 7.24 11.82 17.18
C SER A 204 6.76 10.38 17.35
N GLY A 205 5.54 10.07 16.90
CA GLY A 205 5.01 8.72 16.91
C GLY A 205 5.77 7.78 15.97
N TRP A 206 6.30 8.28 14.85
CA TRP A 206 7.19 7.52 13.98
C TRP A 206 8.52 7.22 14.64
N TRP A 207 9.18 8.23 15.21
CA TRP A 207 10.45 8.04 15.94
C TRP A 207 10.33 6.97 17.04
N GLN A 208 9.35 7.11 17.94
CA GLN A 208 9.12 6.14 19.03
C GLN A 208 8.84 4.72 18.52
N THR A 209 8.24 4.60 17.33
CA THR A 209 8.00 3.30 16.72
C THR A 209 9.28 2.71 16.18
N VAL A 210 10.07 3.49 15.44
CA VAL A 210 11.35 3.05 14.88
C VAL A 210 12.34 2.68 15.98
N GLU A 211 12.50 3.53 16.99
CA GLU A 211 13.36 3.30 18.16
C GLU A 211 13.02 1.98 18.86
N ARG A 212 11.73 1.76 19.17
CA ARG A 212 11.30 0.48 19.78
C ARG A 212 11.55 -0.72 18.87
N MET A 213 11.54 -0.55 17.55
CA MET A 213 11.82 -1.65 16.62
C MET A 213 13.33 -1.88 16.46
N SER A 214 14.16 -0.84 16.50
CA SER A 214 15.62 -0.99 16.48
C SER A 214 16.15 -1.64 17.75
N ASP A 215 15.49 -1.41 18.89
CA ASP A 215 15.87 -2.01 20.19
C ASP A 215 15.49 -3.49 20.31
N LYS A 216 14.66 -4.02 19.40
CA LYS A 216 14.32 -5.44 19.41
C LYS A 216 15.55 -6.24 18.95
N PRO A 217 15.81 -7.42 19.54
CA PRO A 217 16.90 -8.28 19.11
C PRO A 217 16.81 -8.55 17.61
N ALA A 218 17.74 -7.99 16.84
CA ALA A 218 17.86 -8.27 15.43
C ALA A 218 18.44 -9.70 15.30
N LEU A 219 17.71 -10.59 14.63
CA LEU A 219 18.23 -11.91 14.26
C LEU A 219 19.18 -11.82 13.04
N PHE A 220 19.29 -10.64 12.42
CA PHE A 220 20.15 -10.30 11.29
C PHE A 220 20.90 -9.00 11.58
N ASP A 221 21.47 -8.36 10.55
CA ASP A 221 22.19 -7.10 10.67
C ASP A 221 21.33 -6.05 11.42
N PRO A 222 21.82 -5.53 12.55
CA PRO A 222 21.09 -4.54 13.32
C PRO A 222 20.99 -3.23 12.53
N ILE A 223 19.84 -2.57 12.63
CA ILE A 223 19.65 -1.23 12.08
C ILE A 223 20.60 -0.30 12.83
N THR A 224 21.48 0.37 12.09
CA THR A 224 22.42 1.34 12.64
C THR A 224 21.68 2.58 13.14
N GLU A 225 22.33 3.33 14.03
CA GLU A 225 21.76 4.59 14.54
C GLU A 225 21.48 5.59 13.41
N ARG A 226 22.31 5.61 12.36
CA ARG A 226 22.04 6.49 11.20
C ARG A 226 20.77 6.06 10.46
N GLU A 227 20.62 4.76 10.24
CA GLU A 227 19.47 4.19 9.53
C GLU A 227 18.16 4.40 10.29
N THR A 228 18.17 4.42 11.64
CA THR A 228 16.96 4.74 12.42
C THR A 228 16.48 6.17 12.18
N TYR A 229 17.40 7.14 12.06
CA TYR A 229 17.04 8.52 11.71
C TYR A 229 16.55 8.63 10.26
N ASP A 230 17.24 8.00 9.32
CA ASP A 230 16.89 8.03 7.89
C ASP A 230 15.49 7.42 7.64
N VAL A 231 15.20 6.23 8.21
CA VAL A 231 13.89 5.60 8.06
C VAL A 231 12.77 6.40 8.74
N THR A 232 13.06 7.05 9.87
CA THR A 232 12.11 7.95 10.53
C THR A 232 11.76 9.14 9.62
N ALA A 233 12.77 9.77 9.02
CA ALA A 233 12.57 10.87 8.08
C ALA A 233 11.77 10.42 6.85
N TYR A 234 12.04 9.23 6.32
CA TYR A 234 11.28 8.67 5.20
C TYR A 234 9.82 8.37 5.55
N LEU A 235 9.55 7.81 6.73
CA LEU A 235 8.17 7.56 7.20
C LEU A 235 7.37 8.87 7.36
N ILE A 236 8.03 9.92 7.87
CA ILE A 236 7.47 11.28 7.91
C ILE A 236 7.22 11.81 6.48
N ALA A 237 8.11 11.53 5.54
CA ALA A 237 8.01 11.96 4.15
C ALA A 237 6.77 11.37 3.44
N ILE A 238 6.45 10.09 3.67
CA ILE A 238 5.30 9.41 3.04
C ILE A 238 3.98 9.59 3.80
N THR A 239 4.00 10.16 5.01
CA THR A 239 2.82 10.27 5.88
C THR A 239 1.62 10.97 5.22
N PRO A 240 1.76 12.09 4.48
CA PRO A 240 0.62 12.73 3.82
C PRO A 240 -0.10 11.80 2.82
N ASP A 241 0.65 10.99 2.07
CA ASP A 241 0.06 10.05 1.12
C ASP A 241 -0.64 8.88 1.83
N LEU A 242 -0.11 8.44 2.97
CA LEU A 242 -0.78 7.48 3.84
C LEU A 242 -2.10 8.04 4.39
N GLN A 243 -2.11 9.31 4.81
CA GLN A 243 -3.31 10.00 5.30
C GLN A 243 -4.38 10.12 4.21
N LYS A 244 -4.00 10.50 2.98
CA LYS A 244 -4.92 10.54 1.82
C LYS A 244 -5.54 9.17 1.55
N SER A 245 -4.74 8.09 1.58
CA SER A 245 -5.24 6.73 1.37
C SER A 245 -6.21 6.28 2.47
N THR A 246 -5.89 6.58 3.73
CA THR A 246 -6.76 6.28 4.89
C THR A 246 -8.07 7.05 4.80
N LYS A 247 -8.01 8.35 4.46
CA LYS A 247 -9.20 9.19 4.27
C LYS A 247 -10.12 8.64 3.17
N GLN A 248 -9.58 8.28 2.01
CA GLN A 248 -10.37 7.68 0.92
C GLN A 248 -11.04 6.36 1.36
N LYS A 249 -10.32 5.50 2.10
CA LYS A 249 -10.89 4.26 2.64
C LYS A 249 -12.00 4.54 3.65
N ASN A 250 -11.80 5.50 4.56
CA ASN A 250 -12.82 5.87 5.54
C ASN A 250 -14.06 6.45 4.86
N GLN A 251 -13.89 7.29 3.84
CA GLN A 251 -15.01 7.81 3.03
C GLN A 251 -15.77 6.68 2.32
N GLN A 252 -15.06 5.69 1.75
CA GLN A 252 -15.69 4.52 1.13
C GLN A 252 -16.42 3.65 2.17
N GLN A 253 -15.85 3.49 3.36
CA GLN A 253 -16.45 2.72 4.42
C GLN A 253 -17.70 3.42 4.96
N VAL A 254 -17.64 4.73 5.23
CA VAL A 254 -18.81 5.53 5.61
C VAL A 254 -19.87 5.48 4.52
N ALA A 255 -19.50 5.60 3.23
CA ALA A 255 -20.45 5.47 2.13
C ALA A 255 -21.09 4.06 2.08
N ARG A 256 -20.31 3.01 2.35
CA ARG A 256 -20.80 1.63 2.45
C ARG A 256 -21.73 1.46 3.64
N ASP A 257 -21.38 2.00 4.80
CA ASP A 257 -22.19 1.91 6.03
C ASP A 257 -23.50 2.68 5.85
N ILE A 258 -23.46 3.85 5.22
CA ILE A 258 -24.66 4.61 4.79
C ILE A 258 -25.49 3.78 3.82
N ALA A 259 -24.89 3.14 2.82
CA ALA A 259 -25.62 2.31 1.85
C ALA A 259 -26.27 1.09 2.54
N VAL A 260 -25.56 0.44 3.47
CA VAL A 260 -26.07 -0.68 4.26
C VAL A 260 -27.19 -0.24 5.20
N SER A 261 -27.04 0.90 5.90
CA SER A 261 -28.10 1.45 6.76
C SER A 261 -29.31 1.91 5.96
N THR A 262 -29.10 2.49 4.77
CA THR A 262 -30.18 2.91 3.87
C THR A 262 -30.93 1.69 3.34
N ALA A 263 -30.21 0.64 2.93
CA ALA A 263 -30.81 -0.63 2.53
C ALA A 263 -31.60 -1.27 3.69
N ALA A 264 -31.07 -1.24 4.91
CA ALA A 264 -31.77 -1.73 6.10
C ALA A 264 -33.05 -0.94 6.39
N ILE A 265 -33.04 0.40 6.23
CA ILE A 265 -34.23 1.26 6.39
C ILE A 265 -35.27 0.97 5.31
N VAL A 266 -34.85 0.81 4.04
CA VAL A 266 -35.75 0.46 2.91
C VAL A 266 -36.38 -0.92 3.11
N ILE A 267 -35.64 -1.88 3.66
CA ILE A 267 -36.15 -3.22 4.00
C ILE A 267 -37.09 -3.17 5.22
N ALA A 268 -36.83 -2.27 6.19
CA ALA A 268 -37.63 -2.14 7.41
C ALA A 268 -38.90 -1.27 7.26
N SER A 269 -39.03 -0.49 6.18
CA SER A 269 -40.24 0.32 5.90
C SER A 269 -40.77 0.07 4.49
N PRO A 270 -41.60 -0.97 4.26
CA PRO A 270 -42.44 -1.01 3.08
C PRO A 270 -43.59 -0.01 3.27
N GLY A 271 -43.39 1.20 2.76
CA GLY A 271 -44.44 2.18 2.50
C GLY A 271 -44.62 3.24 3.59
N THR A 272 -44.00 4.40 3.41
CA THR A 272 -44.58 5.71 3.78
C THR A 272 -43.89 6.79 2.95
N THR A 273 -44.66 7.44 2.08
CA THR A 273 -44.29 8.68 1.38
C THR A 273 -44.31 9.86 2.35
N PRO A 274 -43.30 10.74 2.39
CA PRO A 274 -43.42 12.01 3.09
C PRO A 274 -43.97 13.10 2.15
N GLU A 275 -45.10 13.71 2.52
CA GLU A 275 -45.57 14.97 1.96
C GLU A 275 -44.67 16.14 2.37
N PRO A 276 -44.48 17.17 1.51
CA PRO A 276 -43.74 18.38 1.86
C PRO A 276 -44.67 19.46 2.44
N GLY A 277 -44.52 19.75 3.72
CA GLY A 277 -45.12 20.93 4.37
C GLY A 277 -44.17 22.13 4.35
N VAL A 278 -44.54 23.18 3.62
CA VAL A 278 -43.89 24.49 3.61
C VAL A 278 -44.41 25.34 4.78
N GLY A 279 -43.50 26.00 5.51
CA GLY A 279 -43.85 27.00 6.53
C GLY A 279 -42.68 27.96 6.74
N SER A 280 -42.89 29.22 6.37
CA SER A 280 -41.90 30.29 6.26
C SER A 280 -41.65 31.05 7.58
N ALA A 281 -40.54 31.82 7.55
CA ALA A 281 -40.28 33.09 8.23
C ALA A 281 -39.50 33.09 9.57
N GLU A 282 -38.32 33.72 9.48
CA GLU A 282 -37.48 34.30 10.53
C GLU A 282 -38.23 35.38 11.34
N PRO A 283 -37.86 35.64 12.62
CA PRO A 283 -36.76 36.58 12.89
C PRO A 283 -35.86 36.26 14.10
N THR A 284 -34.55 36.46 13.91
CA THR A 284 -33.50 36.88 14.87
C THR A 284 -33.57 36.39 16.33
N LYS A 285 -32.68 35.46 16.72
CA LYS A 285 -32.32 35.18 18.14
C LYS A 285 -30.94 34.51 18.30
N PRO A 286 -30.32 34.57 19.51
CA PRO A 286 -28.87 34.49 19.77
C PRO A 286 -28.29 33.08 19.61
N ALA A 287 -26.95 33.02 19.58
CA ALA A 287 -26.10 31.82 19.52
C ALA A 287 -26.79 30.54 20.03
N THR A 288 -27.13 29.67 19.09
CA THR A 288 -27.74 28.37 19.36
C THR A 288 -26.84 27.56 20.30
N PRO A 289 -27.39 26.89 21.33
CA PRO A 289 -26.64 25.93 22.12
C PRO A 289 -26.08 24.86 21.17
N VAL A 290 -24.76 24.74 21.12
CA VAL A 290 -24.12 23.71 20.29
C VAL A 290 -24.58 22.33 20.80
N ASP A 291 -25.14 21.52 19.91
CA ASP A 291 -25.47 20.12 20.21
C ASP A 291 -24.17 19.36 20.51
N LEU A 292 -23.93 19.11 21.80
CA LEU A 292 -22.71 18.47 22.28
C LEU A 292 -22.57 17.02 21.81
N ALA A 293 -23.68 16.31 21.55
CA ALA A 293 -23.61 14.95 21.02
C ALA A 293 -23.13 14.98 19.57
N LYS A 294 -23.65 15.91 18.77
CA LYS A 294 -23.18 16.17 17.40
C LYS A 294 -21.73 16.66 17.37
N ALA A 295 -21.36 17.53 18.30
CA ALA A 295 -20.00 18.06 18.45
C ALA A 295 -18.99 16.95 18.79
N LYS A 296 -19.31 16.09 19.77
CA LYS A 296 -18.51 14.92 20.13
C LYS A 296 -18.32 13.99 18.94
N LYS A 297 -19.41 13.63 18.27
CA LYS A 297 -19.37 12.75 17.11
C LYS A 297 -18.50 13.33 16.00
N THR A 298 -18.65 14.62 15.71
CA THR A 298 -17.83 15.32 14.71
C THR A 298 -16.35 15.33 15.12
N TYR A 299 -16.03 15.57 16.39
CA TYR A 299 -14.67 15.46 16.92
C TYR A 299 -14.08 14.06 16.73
N GLU A 300 -14.81 13.01 17.13
CA GLU A 300 -14.35 11.63 16.97
C GLU A 300 -14.15 11.28 15.48
N GLU A 301 -15.11 11.65 14.64
CA GLU A 301 -15.08 11.39 13.21
C GLU A 301 -13.96 12.12 12.47
N VAL A 302 -13.60 13.33 12.89
CA VAL A 302 -12.59 14.17 12.23
C VAL A 302 -11.21 13.94 12.81
N CYS A 303 -11.06 13.94 14.13
CA CYS A 303 -9.75 13.88 14.79
C CYS A 303 -9.20 12.45 14.82
N ALA A 304 -10.04 11.40 14.80
CA ALA A 304 -9.56 10.02 14.75
C ALA A 304 -9.15 9.56 13.33
N GLN A 305 -9.30 10.41 12.30
CA GLN A 305 -8.97 10.05 10.92
C GLN A 305 -7.47 9.83 10.71
N CYS A 306 -6.64 10.49 11.50
CA CYS A 306 -5.20 10.58 11.27
C CYS A 306 -4.35 9.96 12.39
N HIS A 307 -4.81 10.03 13.65
CA HIS A 307 -4.13 9.46 14.80
C HIS A 307 -5.15 9.14 15.91
N ASP A 308 -4.71 8.44 16.95
CA ASP A 308 -5.56 8.14 18.10
C ASP A 308 -5.97 9.42 18.85
N LEU A 309 -7.19 9.45 19.37
CA LEU A 309 -7.70 10.54 20.19
C LEU A 309 -7.00 10.59 21.56
N GLU A 310 -6.35 9.50 21.97
CA GLU A 310 -5.48 9.48 23.15
C GLU A 310 -4.35 10.51 23.09
N GLU A 311 -3.88 10.89 21.91
CA GLU A 311 -2.84 11.92 21.79
C GLU A 311 -3.37 13.31 22.22
N VAL A 312 -4.66 13.57 21.97
CA VAL A 312 -5.33 14.80 22.43
C VAL A 312 -5.53 14.75 23.95
N THR A 313 -5.80 13.58 24.52
CA THR A 313 -5.95 13.45 25.99
C THR A 313 -4.62 13.54 26.73
N LYS A 314 -3.50 13.12 26.12
CA LYS A 314 -2.14 13.29 26.67
C LYS A 314 -1.69 14.75 26.71
N ALA A 315 -2.07 15.54 25.71
CA ALA A 315 -1.73 16.97 25.62
C ALA A 315 -2.96 17.84 25.32
N PRO A 316 -3.93 17.95 26.26
CA PRO A 316 -5.20 18.59 26.01
C PRO A 316 -5.10 20.12 25.99
N PRO A 317 -5.93 20.82 25.20
CA PRO A 317 -5.97 22.27 25.20
C PRO A 317 -6.37 22.81 26.58
N LYS A 318 -5.74 23.91 27.01
CA LYS A 318 -5.99 24.50 28.35
C LYS A 318 -6.95 25.68 28.30
N THR A 319 -7.09 26.30 27.14
CA THR A 319 -7.95 27.46 26.89
C THR A 319 -8.68 27.29 25.55
N ALA A 320 -9.76 28.06 25.36
CA ALA A 320 -10.47 28.10 24.08
C ALA A 320 -9.57 28.59 22.92
N ALA A 321 -8.57 29.44 23.23
CA ALA A 321 -7.56 29.82 22.25
C ALA A 321 -6.67 28.64 21.85
N ASP A 322 -6.29 27.78 22.80
CA ASP A 322 -5.48 26.58 22.53
C ASP A 322 -6.24 25.57 21.66
N SER A 323 -7.55 25.38 21.90
CA SER A 323 -8.39 24.52 21.05
C SER A 323 -8.38 25.00 19.60
N ARG A 324 -8.54 26.31 19.37
CA ARG A 324 -8.51 26.90 18.02
C ARG A 324 -7.13 26.81 17.38
N MET A 325 -6.06 27.07 18.12
CA MET A 325 -4.69 26.91 17.62
C MET A 325 -4.36 25.44 17.30
N MET A 326 -4.88 24.49 18.08
CA MET A 326 -4.75 23.06 17.81
C MET A 326 -5.42 22.70 16.48
N ILE A 327 -6.69 23.08 16.29
CA ILE A 327 -7.41 22.86 15.02
C ILE A 327 -6.66 23.51 13.86
N GLN A 328 -6.18 24.73 14.02
CA GLN A 328 -5.41 25.44 12.99
C GLN A 328 -4.12 24.70 12.60
N ARG A 329 -3.36 24.16 13.55
CA ARG A 329 -2.18 23.33 13.28
C ARG A 329 -2.55 22.02 12.60
N MET A 330 -3.68 21.41 12.96
CA MET A 330 -4.14 20.21 12.27
C MET A 330 -4.48 20.50 10.81
N ILE A 331 -5.10 21.65 10.52
CA ILE A 331 -5.42 22.05 9.14
C ILE A 331 -4.15 22.43 8.37
N LYS A 332 -3.30 23.29 8.95
CA LYS A 332 -2.16 23.88 8.24
C LYS A 332 -0.96 22.94 8.13
N ASP A 333 -0.63 22.25 9.22
CA ASP A 333 0.61 21.48 9.33
C ASP A 333 0.36 19.98 9.08
N ASN A 334 -0.89 19.52 9.25
CA ASN A 334 -1.28 18.11 9.13
C ASN A 334 -2.38 17.87 8.07
N GLU A 335 -2.68 18.88 7.24
CA GLU A 335 -3.60 18.81 6.09
C GLU A 335 -5.01 18.29 6.44
N ALA A 336 -5.47 18.50 7.68
CA ALA A 336 -6.83 18.15 8.08
C ALA A 336 -7.84 19.02 7.32
N GLU A 337 -8.81 18.39 6.66
CA GLU A 337 -9.88 19.10 5.95
C GLU A 337 -11.13 19.13 6.82
N LEU A 338 -11.50 20.34 7.25
CA LEU A 338 -12.69 20.62 8.03
C LEU A 338 -13.50 21.71 7.33
N THR A 339 -14.82 21.55 7.28
CA THR A 339 -15.72 22.66 6.91
C THR A 339 -15.80 23.68 8.05
N ALA A 340 -16.24 24.91 7.75
CA ALA A 340 -16.44 25.93 8.78
C ALA A 340 -17.33 25.43 9.93
N ASP A 341 -18.41 24.72 9.61
CA ASP A 341 -19.32 24.13 10.61
C ASP A 341 -18.63 23.05 11.47
N GLN A 342 -17.78 22.22 10.85
CA GLN A 342 -17.01 21.21 11.59
C GLN A 342 -15.99 21.85 12.53
N ILE A 343 -15.35 22.95 12.13
CA ILE A 343 -14.41 23.68 12.99
C ILE A 343 -15.11 24.17 14.26
N GLU A 344 -16.29 24.78 14.13
CA GLU A 344 -17.05 25.28 15.28
C GLU A 344 -17.54 24.14 16.19
N LEU A 345 -18.02 23.03 15.61
CA LEU A 345 -18.45 21.85 16.38
C LEU A 345 -17.27 21.21 17.14
N VAL A 346 -16.12 21.04 16.49
CA VAL A 346 -14.93 20.46 17.11
C VAL A 346 -14.39 21.38 18.21
N ALA A 347 -14.33 22.70 17.96
CA ALA A 347 -13.90 23.67 18.97
C ALA A 347 -14.82 23.65 20.20
N ALA A 348 -16.14 23.62 19.99
CA ALA A 348 -17.11 23.56 21.08
C ALA A 348 -16.99 22.29 21.92
N TRP A 349 -16.73 21.13 21.30
CA TRP A 349 -16.46 19.89 22.02
C TRP A 349 -15.16 19.96 22.83
N LEU A 350 -14.05 20.39 22.20
CA LEU A 350 -12.75 20.52 22.88
C LEU A 350 -12.82 21.46 24.09
N ASP A 351 -13.50 22.59 23.94
CA ASP A 351 -13.68 23.55 25.01
C ASP A 351 -14.52 22.97 26.15
N THR A 352 -15.62 22.30 25.82
CA THR A 352 -16.49 21.71 26.83
C THR A 352 -15.78 20.57 27.59
N GLU A 353 -15.10 19.69 26.86
CA GLU A 353 -14.50 18.48 27.42
C GLU A 353 -13.20 18.74 28.18
N PHE A 354 -12.34 19.62 27.66
CA PHE A 354 -10.97 19.80 28.21
C PHE A 354 -10.76 21.13 28.93
N VAL A 355 -11.53 22.18 28.60
CA VAL A 355 -11.35 23.52 29.18
C VAL A 355 -12.37 23.78 30.29
N VAL A 356 -13.66 23.52 30.03
CA VAL A 356 -14.75 23.79 30.98
C VAL A 356 -14.78 22.77 32.10
N LYS A 357 -14.74 21.46 31.80
CA LYS A 357 -14.73 20.39 32.83
C LYS A 357 -13.52 20.40 33.77
N ARG A 358 -12.45 21.14 33.44
CA ARG A 358 -11.24 21.29 34.26
C ARG A 358 -11.32 22.43 35.28
N LYS A 359 -12.27 23.35 35.14
CA LYS A 359 -12.58 24.38 36.13
C LYS A 359 -13.60 23.86 37.11
#